data_AF-A0A8D8D490-F1
#
_entry.id   AF-A0A8D8D490-F1
#
_cell.length_a   1.000
_cell.length_b   1.000
_cell.length_c   1.000
_cell.angle_alpha   90.00
_cell.angle_beta   90.00
_cell.angle_gamma   90.00
#
_symmetry.space_group_name_H-M   'P 1'
#
loop_
_entity.id
_entity.type
_entity.pdbx_description
1 polymer ?
#
loop_
_entity_poly.entity_id
_entity_poly.type
_entity_poly.pdbx_seq_one_letter_code
_entity_poly.pdbx_strand_id
1 'polypeptide(L)'
;LIGRNLYDPAAMIRLQEHKLDLYPGYLTSIRQHEQDVLMCVELTHRVMRTETCLDLLLACVNFRGNFQDNFRRQVIGTIVMTTYGSNKTYTINDVDFSMTPESTFETKTGPISFLQYYRDRYNVTISDRRQPMLISRAKARDIRAGMPELIILVPELSRITGLSDENRRDFRLMRDLAGHTR
;
A
#
# COMPACT_ATOMS: atom_id res chain seq x y z
N LEU A 1 -11.82 5.63 -8.51
CA LEU A 1 -11.58 6.97 -7.93
C LEU A 1 -10.63 6.81 -6.76
N ILE A 2 -9.47 7.48 -6.76
CA ILE A 2 -8.55 7.43 -5.61
C ILE A 2 -8.19 8.87 -5.22
N GLY A 3 -8.58 9.29 -4.02
CA GLY A 3 -8.54 10.70 -3.64
C GLY A 3 -9.55 11.50 -4.48
N ARG A 4 -9.08 12.51 -5.21
CA ARG A 4 -9.89 13.32 -6.14
C ARG A 4 -9.66 12.98 -7.61
N ASN A 5 -8.79 12.02 -7.89
CA ASN A 5 -8.36 11.68 -9.26
C ASN A 5 -9.09 10.43 -9.77
N LEU A 6 -9.31 10.43 -11.08
CA LEU A 6 -9.94 9.34 -11.81
C LEU A 6 -8.84 8.49 -12.42
N TYR A 7 -8.83 7.19 -12.14
CA TYR A 7 -7.90 6.23 -12.74
C TYR A 7 -8.72 5.09 -13.32
N ASP A 8 -8.26 4.54 -14.44
CA ASP A 8 -8.87 3.41 -15.12
C ASP A 8 -8.10 2.12 -14.83
N PRO A 9 -8.65 1.20 -14.00
CA PRO A 9 -8.03 -0.10 -13.76
C PRO A 9 -8.03 -1.04 -14.97
N ALA A 10 -8.96 -0.87 -15.91
CA ALA A 10 -9.08 -1.75 -17.08
C ALA A 10 -7.98 -1.47 -18.11
N ALA A 11 -7.56 -0.21 -18.22
CA ALA A 11 -6.47 0.23 -19.09
C ALA A 11 -5.07 0.17 -18.42
N MET A 12 -4.92 -0.62 -17.35
CA MET A 12 -3.66 -0.72 -16.62
C MET A 12 -2.53 -1.33 -17.48
N ILE A 13 -1.36 -0.70 -17.42
CA ILE A 13 -0.15 -1.13 -18.12
C ILE A 13 0.78 -1.79 -17.10
N ARG A 14 1.17 -3.04 -17.33
CA ARG A 14 2.05 -3.79 -16.43
C ARG A 14 3.50 -3.76 -16.94
N LEU A 15 4.39 -3.18 -16.15
CA LEU A 15 5.83 -3.21 -16.35
C LEU A 15 6.44 -4.35 -15.52
N GLN A 16 6.38 -5.56 -16.06
CA GLN A 16 6.80 -6.78 -15.34
C GLN A 16 8.28 -6.74 -14.91
N GLU A 17 9.16 -6.26 -15.79
CA GLU A 17 10.61 -6.15 -15.52
C GLU A 17 10.92 -5.31 -14.28
N HIS A 18 10.05 -4.34 -14.00
CA HIS A 18 10.20 -3.37 -12.92
C HIS A 18 9.27 -3.64 -11.74
N LYS A 19 8.41 -4.67 -11.84
CA LYS A 19 7.37 -5.00 -10.84
C LYS A 19 6.43 -3.83 -10.54
N LEU A 20 6.09 -3.03 -11.55
CA LEU A 20 5.17 -1.89 -11.43
C LEU A 20 3.93 -2.06 -12.32
N ASP A 21 2.80 -1.61 -11.82
CA ASP A 21 1.55 -1.41 -12.56
C ASP A 21 1.30 0.11 -12.70
N LEU A 22 1.06 0.56 -13.92
CA LEU A 22 0.73 1.94 -14.29
C LEU A 22 -0.76 2.04 -14.56
N TYR A 23 -1.45 2.88 -13.79
CA TYR A 23 -2.87 3.16 -13.97
C TYR A 23 -3.03 4.52 -14.65
N PRO A 24 -3.44 4.57 -15.94
CA PRO A 24 -3.74 5.83 -16.59
C PRO A 24 -4.98 6.47 -15.96
N GLY A 25 -5.04 7.80 -16.05
CA GLY A 25 -6.09 8.54 -15.39
C GLY A 25 -6.08 10.02 -15.74
N TYR A 26 -6.99 10.72 -15.08
CA TYR A 26 -7.23 12.14 -15.26
C TYR A 26 -7.22 12.84 -13.91
N LEU A 27 -6.43 13.91 -13.82
CA LEU A 27 -6.54 14.88 -12.77
C LEU A 27 -7.50 15.98 -13.25
N THR A 28 -8.58 16.17 -12.50
CA THR A 28 -9.61 17.16 -12.82
C THR A 28 -9.66 18.23 -11.75
N SER A 29 -9.64 19.50 -12.14
CA SER A 29 -9.77 20.65 -11.23
C SER A 29 -10.74 21.66 -11.82
N ILE A 30 -11.76 22.04 -11.04
CA ILE A 30 -12.70 23.10 -11.42
C ILE A 30 -12.34 24.36 -10.62
N ARG A 31 -12.14 25.48 -11.30
CA ARG A 31 -11.77 26.76 -10.67
C ARG A 31 -12.51 27.92 -11.33
N GLN A 32 -12.94 28.89 -10.52
CA GLN A 32 -13.39 30.18 -11.03
C GLN A 32 -12.17 30.97 -11.51
N HIS A 33 -12.16 31.32 -12.79
CA HIS A 33 -11.32 32.37 -13.35
C HIS A 33 -12.12 33.67 -13.46
N GLU A 34 -11.43 34.77 -13.76
CA GLU A 34 -11.92 36.16 -13.67
C GLU A 34 -13.40 36.36 -14.04
N GLN A 35 -13.89 35.71 -15.10
CA GLN A 35 -15.28 35.82 -15.56
C GLN A 35 -16.02 34.48 -15.63
N ASP A 36 -15.32 33.34 -15.73
CA ASP A 36 -15.92 32.03 -16.01
C ASP A 36 -15.41 30.93 -15.07
N VAL A 37 -16.21 29.87 -14.90
CA VAL A 37 -15.76 28.63 -14.25
C VAL A 37 -15.10 27.73 -15.29
N LEU A 38 -13.83 27.43 -15.10
CA LEU A 38 -13.06 26.56 -15.99
C LEU A 38 -12.81 25.20 -15.34
N MET A 39 -12.81 24.14 -16.15
CA MET A 39 -12.39 22.80 -15.76
C MET A 39 -11.09 22.45 -16.46
N CYS A 40 -10.04 22.23 -15.68
CA CYS A 40 -8.77 21.70 -16.17
C CYS A 40 -8.81 20.17 -16.08
N VAL A 41 -8.41 19.51 -17.17
CA VAL A 41 -8.23 18.07 -17.24
C VAL A 41 -6.80 17.79 -17.69
N GLU A 42 -6.04 17.09 -16.86
CA GLU A 42 -4.65 16.71 -17.14
C GLU A 42 -4.54 15.19 -17.16
N LEU A 43 -3.84 14.65 -18.16
CA LEU A 43 -3.50 13.23 -18.22
C LEU A 43 -2.47 12.91 -17.14
N THR A 44 -2.75 11.90 -16.33
CA THR A 44 -1.85 11.49 -15.25
C THR A 44 -1.78 9.98 -15.15
N HIS A 45 -0.69 9.49 -14.56
CA HIS A 45 -0.46 8.07 -14.35
C HIS A 45 -0.18 7.81 -12.88
N ARG A 46 -0.87 6.84 -12.30
CA ARG A 46 -0.56 6.36 -10.95
C ARG A 46 0.30 5.11 -11.05
N VAL A 47 1.52 5.23 -10.54
CA VAL A 47 2.46 4.12 -10.41
C VAL A 47 2.18 3.35 -9.12
N MET A 48 1.99 2.04 -9.23
CA MET A 48 1.75 1.14 -8.11
C MET A 48 2.75 -0.01 -8.16
N ARG A 49 3.37 -0.34 -7.03
CA ARG A 49 4.21 -1.54 -6.95
C ARG A 49 3.32 -2.79 -6.90
N THR A 50 3.77 -3.84 -7.57
CA THR A 50 3.11 -5.15 -7.52
C THR A 50 3.51 -5.95 -6.29
N GLU A 51 4.72 -5.71 -5.78
CA GLU A 51 5.29 -6.38 -4.61
C GLU A 51 4.52 -6.07 -3.32
N THR A 52 4.28 -7.12 -2.56
CA THR A 52 3.75 -7.06 -1.19
C THR A 52 4.86 -6.74 -0.20
N CYS A 53 4.49 -6.34 1.01
CA CYS A 53 5.42 -6.21 2.12
C CYS A 53 6.00 -7.56 2.52
N LEU A 54 5.28 -8.68 2.28
CA LEU A 54 5.83 -10.03 2.47
C LEU A 54 6.97 -10.32 1.49
N ASP A 55 6.84 -9.94 0.22
CA ASP A 55 7.93 -10.11 -0.77
C ASP A 55 9.20 -9.36 -0.34
N LEU A 56 9.01 -8.15 0.20
CA LEU A 56 10.12 -7.35 0.74
C LEU A 56 10.77 -8.01 1.97
N LEU A 57 9.95 -8.63 2.84
CA LEU A 57 10.46 -9.41 3.97
C LEU A 57 11.31 -10.59 3.49
N LEU A 58 10.79 -11.37 2.54
CA LEU A 58 11.49 -12.52 1.97
C LEU A 58 12.81 -12.11 1.31
N ALA A 59 12.84 -10.96 0.62
CA ALA A 59 14.08 -10.39 0.11
C ALA A 59 15.08 -10.12 1.24
N CYS A 60 14.65 -9.50 2.35
CA CYS A 60 15.51 -9.21 3.50
C CYS A 60 16.04 -10.47 4.19
N VAL A 61 15.27 -11.56 4.21
CA VAL A 61 15.69 -12.86 4.78
C VAL A 61 16.82 -13.50 3.96
N ASN A 62 16.81 -13.28 2.64
CA ASN A 62 17.84 -13.82 1.74
C ASN A 62 19.17 -13.05 1.79
N PHE A 63 19.18 -11.82 2.34
CA PHE A 63 20.41 -11.06 2.55
C PHE A 63 21.12 -11.44 3.85
N ARG A 64 22.46 -11.44 3.84
CA ARG A 64 23.25 -11.71 5.06
C ARG A 64 23.06 -10.59 6.09
N GLY A 65 22.72 -10.95 7.32
CA GLY A 65 22.61 -10.03 8.46
C GLY A 65 21.33 -10.22 9.27
N ASN A 66 21.04 -9.27 10.17
CA ASN A 66 19.78 -9.27 10.90
C ASN A 66 18.63 -8.83 9.97
N PHE A 67 17.90 -9.81 9.43
CA PHE A 67 16.78 -9.55 8.51
C PHE A 67 15.69 -8.67 9.13
N GLN A 68 15.47 -8.77 10.46
CA GLN A 68 14.43 -7.98 11.12
C GLN A 68 14.74 -6.49 11.09
N ASP A 69 16.00 -6.12 11.35
CA ASP A 69 16.44 -4.72 11.32
C ASP A 69 16.44 -4.17 9.89
N ASN A 70 16.87 -4.98 8.92
CA ASN A 70 16.83 -4.61 7.50
C ASN A 70 15.38 -4.36 7.05
N PHE A 71 14.46 -5.25 7.43
CA PHE A 71 13.04 -5.10 7.11
C PHE A 71 12.45 -3.84 7.75
N ARG A 72 12.69 -3.63 9.05
CA ARG A 72 12.23 -2.43 9.78
C ARG A 72 12.68 -1.14 9.10
N ARG A 73 13.96 -1.04 8.72
CA ARG A 73 14.53 0.16 8.05
C ARG A 73 13.85 0.46 6.71
N GLN A 74 13.44 -0.58 5.98
CA GLN A 74 12.81 -0.40 4.67
C GLN A 74 11.32 -0.11 4.76
N VAL A 75 10.60 -0.67 5.74
CA VAL A 75 9.13 -0.56 5.79
C VAL A 75 8.63 0.57 6.69
N ILE A 76 9.33 0.89 7.78
CA ILE A 76 8.88 1.93 8.71
C ILE A 76 8.96 3.30 8.03
N GLY A 77 7.90 4.10 8.18
CA GLY A 77 7.74 5.40 7.53
C GLY A 77 7.14 5.33 6.13
N THR A 78 7.09 4.13 5.51
CA THR A 78 6.46 3.97 4.20
C THR A 78 4.94 3.97 4.28
N ILE A 79 4.30 4.31 3.16
CA ILE A 79 2.86 4.20 2.99
C ILE A 79 2.56 2.89 2.26
N VAL A 80 1.78 2.01 2.90
CA VAL A 80 1.30 0.78 2.30
C VAL A 80 -0.16 0.93 1.92
N MET A 81 -0.58 0.21 0.89
CA MET A 81 -1.98 0.09 0.47
C MET A 81 -2.43 -1.35 0.65
N THR A 82 -3.57 -1.54 1.29
CA THR A 82 -4.18 -2.86 1.44
C THR A 82 -4.68 -3.37 0.09
N THR A 83 -4.57 -4.66 -0.16
CA THR A 83 -5.07 -5.30 -1.40
C THR A 83 -6.48 -5.89 -1.26
N TYR A 84 -7.11 -5.68 -0.11
CA TYR A 84 -8.48 -6.11 0.18
C TYR A 84 -9.42 -4.92 0.38
N GLY A 85 -10.72 -5.17 0.18
CA GLY A 85 -11.77 -4.18 0.42
C GLY A 85 -11.63 -2.95 -0.48
N SER A 86 -11.47 -1.77 0.13
CA SER A 86 -11.45 -0.47 -0.57
C SER A 86 -10.05 0.13 -0.76
N ASN A 87 -9.00 -0.71 -0.78
CA ASN A 87 -7.61 -0.31 -1.03
C ASN A 87 -7.14 0.89 -0.17
N LYS A 88 -7.39 0.79 1.13
CA LYS A 88 -7.03 1.84 2.10
C LYS A 88 -5.51 1.92 2.24
N THR A 89 -5.02 3.11 2.50
CA THR A 89 -3.58 3.36 2.71
C THR A 89 -3.27 3.63 4.17
N TYR A 90 -2.16 3.10 4.66
CA TYR A 90 -1.70 3.24 6.03
C TYR A 90 -0.21 3.58 6.04
N THR A 91 0.20 4.45 6.96
CA THR A 91 1.62 4.70 7.22
C THR A 91 2.12 3.70 8.24
N ILE A 92 3.18 2.97 7.93
CA ILE A 92 3.75 1.98 8.85
C ILE A 92 4.63 2.70 9.87
N ASN A 93 4.41 2.42 11.14
CA ASN A 93 5.14 3.01 12.25
C ASN A 93 6.04 2.00 12.95
N ASP A 94 5.70 0.71 12.91
CA ASP A 94 6.50 -0.35 13.51
C ASP A 94 6.20 -1.70 12.86
N VAL A 95 6.98 -2.72 13.23
CA VAL A 95 6.78 -4.12 12.86
C VAL A 95 6.87 -4.98 14.11
N ASP A 96 5.81 -5.74 14.36
CA ASP A 96 5.72 -6.70 15.45
C ASP A 96 6.09 -8.10 14.93
N PHE A 97 7.22 -8.63 15.38
CA PHE A 97 7.69 -9.98 15.05
C PHE A 97 7.25 -11.04 16.06
N SER A 98 6.61 -10.64 17.16
CA SER A 98 6.04 -11.55 18.15
C SER A 98 4.63 -11.98 17.79
N MET A 99 3.92 -11.14 17.04
CA MET A 99 2.57 -11.41 16.54
C MET A 99 2.60 -11.99 15.13
N THR A 100 1.64 -12.87 14.84
CA THR A 100 1.48 -13.51 13.53
C THR A 100 0.02 -13.49 13.10
N PRO A 101 -0.32 -13.84 11.84
CA PRO A 101 -1.71 -13.99 11.41
C PRO A 101 -2.54 -14.98 12.25
N GLU A 102 -1.90 -15.96 12.92
CA GLU A 102 -2.58 -16.90 13.82
C GLU A 102 -2.99 -16.27 15.16
N SER A 103 -2.36 -15.16 15.55
CA SER A 103 -2.71 -14.42 16.75
C SER A 103 -4.15 -13.88 16.68
N THR A 104 -4.76 -13.70 17.85
CA THR A 104 -6.13 -13.22 18.00
C THR A 104 -6.18 -11.76 18.42
N PHE A 105 -7.29 -11.10 18.10
CA PHE A 105 -7.59 -9.75 18.56
C PHE A 105 -9.06 -9.63 18.94
N GLU A 106 -9.37 -8.68 19.82
CA GLU A 106 -10.73 -8.46 20.30
C GLU A 106 -11.59 -7.76 19.24
N THR A 107 -12.80 -8.30 19.04
CA THR A 107 -13.83 -7.68 18.20
C THR A 107 -15.13 -7.52 18.97
N LYS A 108 -16.11 -6.82 18.39
CA LYS A 108 -17.43 -6.63 19.00
C LYS A 108 -18.15 -7.96 19.28
N THR A 109 -17.84 -9.01 18.53
CA THR A 109 -18.45 -10.34 18.64
C THR A 109 -17.60 -11.32 19.45
N GLY A 110 -16.45 -10.89 19.97
CA GLY A 110 -15.48 -11.71 20.70
C GLY A 110 -14.12 -11.82 20.00
N PRO A 111 -13.17 -12.57 20.61
CA PRO A 111 -11.83 -12.72 20.06
C PRO A 111 -11.84 -13.60 18.81
N ILE A 112 -11.19 -13.14 17.74
CA ILE A 112 -11.01 -13.90 16.49
C ILE A 112 -9.56 -13.76 16.00
N SER A 113 -9.07 -14.74 15.23
CA SER A 113 -7.74 -14.65 14.61
C SER A 113 -7.74 -13.71 13.40
N PHE A 114 -6.57 -13.17 13.04
CA PHE A 114 -6.47 -12.41 11.78
C PHE A 114 -6.81 -13.29 10.58
N LEU A 115 -6.34 -14.55 10.55
CA LEU A 115 -6.70 -15.52 9.51
C LEU A 115 -8.21 -15.62 9.30
N GLN A 116 -8.96 -15.81 10.39
CA GLN A 116 -10.40 -15.97 10.32
C GLN A 116 -11.10 -14.67 9.95
N TYR A 117 -10.68 -13.54 10.54
CA TYR A 117 -11.22 -12.24 10.21
C TYR A 117 -11.10 -11.91 8.70
N TYR A 118 -9.93 -12.12 8.11
CA TYR A 118 -9.72 -11.82 6.68
C TYR A 118 -10.49 -12.78 5.77
N ARG A 119 -10.61 -14.05 6.16
CA ARG A 119 -11.44 -15.02 5.45
C ARG A 119 -12.91 -14.65 5.50
N ASP A 120 -13.47 -14.42 6.69
CA ASP A 120 -14.90 -14.24 6.88
C ASP A 120 -15.37 -12.89 6.32
N ARG A 121 -14.57 -11.83 6.49
CA ARG A 121 -14.95 -10.46 6.09
C ARG A 121 -14.65 -10.14 4.62
N TYR A 122 -13.53 -10.65 4.10
CA TYR A 122 -13.03 -10.27 2.78
C TYR A 122 -12.88 -11.45 1.80
N ASN A 123 -13.17 -12.68 2.25
CA ASN A 123 -12.93 -13.90 1.47
C ASN A 123 -11.47 -14.04 1.02
N VAL A 124 -10.52 -13.61 1.87
CA VAL A 124 -9.09 -13.66 1.60
C VAL A 124 -8.45 -14.77 2.44
N THR A 125 -7.67 -15.62 1.79
CA THR A 125 -6.85 -16.63 2.48
C THR A 125 -5.41 -16.14 2.56
N ILE A 126 -4.88 -16.06 3.77
CA ILE A 126 -3.48 -15.73 4.04
C ILE A 126 -2.66 -17.01 3.94
N SER A 127 -1.61 -16.97 3.13
CA SER A 127 -0.78 -18.13 2.80
C SER A 127 0.31 -18.35 3.85
N ASP A 128 1.07 -17.29 4.18
CA ASP A 128 2.10 -17.36 5.21
C ASP A 128 1.51 -17.04 6.58
N ARG A 129 1.39 -18.06 7.43
CA ARG A 129 0.79 -17.91 8.76
C ARG A 129 1.76 -17.42 9.82
N ARG A 130 3.07 -17.40 9.54
CA ARG A 130 4.14 -17.05 10.49
C ARG A 130 4.79 -15.72 10.20
N GLN A 131 4.37 -15.04 9.14
CA GLN A 131 4.83 -13.69 8.84
C GLN A 131 4.58 -12.74 10.03
N PRO A 132 5.49 -11.76 10.26
CA PRO A 132 5.29 -10.72 11.27
C PRO A 132 4.12 -9.81 10.88
N MET A 133 3.70 -8.93 11.79
CA MET A 133 2.60 -8.00 11.57
C MET A 133 3.12 -6.56 11.45
N LEU A 134 2.52 -5.78 10.55
CA LEU A 134 2.82 -4.35 10.41
C LEU A 134 1.93 -3.55 11.34
N ILE A 135 2.50 -2.54 12.00
CA ILE A 135 1.80 -1.66 12.92
C ILE A 135 1.66 -0.27 12.30
N SER A 136 0.43 0.23 12.22
CA SER A 136 0.12 1.61 11.85
C SER A 136 -0.64 2.29 12.99
N ARG A 137 -0.21 3.50 13.35
CA ARG A 137 -0.88 4.34 14.35
C ARG A 137 -1.74 5.37 13.65
N ALA A 138 -3.02 5.42 14.00
CA ALA A 138 -3.93 6.42 13.47
C ALA A 138 -3.56 7.82 13.98
N LYS A 139 -3.75 8.85 13.13
CA LYS A 139 -3.53 10.23 13.57
C LYS A 139 -4.65 10.67 14.51
N ALA A 140 -4.39 11.66 15.38
CA ALA A 140 -5.38 12.18 16.32
C ALA A 140 -6.73 12.56 15.68
N ARG A 141 -6.71 13.10 14.45
CA ARG A 141 -7.91 13.41 13.68
C ARG A 141 -8.73 12.15 13.32
N ASP A 142 -8.04 11.05 12.99
CA ASP A 142 -8.65 9.81 12.53
C ASP A 142 -9.21 9.04 13.74
N ILE A 143 -8.52 9.12 14.89
CA ILE A 143 -9.02 8.61 16.18
C ILE A 143 -10.32 9.33 16.56
N ARG A 144 -10.37 10.66 16.44
CA ARG A 144 -11.62 11.44 16.66
C ARG A 144 -12.74 11.07 15.70
N ALA A 145 -12.40 10.58 14.51
CA ALA A 145 -13.35 10.05 13.53
C ALA A 145 -13.76 8.59 13.82
N GLY A 146 -13.32 8.01 14.93
CA GLY A 146 -13.69 6.66 15.38
C GLY A 146 -12.78 5.54 14.85
N MET A 147 -11.63 5.85 14.24
CA MET A 147 -10.63 4.83 13.93
C MET A 147 -9.93 4.35 15.20
N PRO A 148 -9.60 3.05 15.31
CA PRO A 148 -8.78 2.56 16.40
C PRO A 148 -7.40 3.22 16.36
N GLU A 149 -6.83 3.48 17.54
CA GLU A 149 -5.51 4.09 17.69
C GLU A 149 -4.41 3.25 17.03
N LEU A 150 -4.51 1.93 17.16
CA LEU A 150 -3.58 0.96 16.60
C LEU A 150 -4.27 0.12 15.53
N ILE A 151 -3.62 0.01 14.37
CA ILE A 151 -4.07 -0.80 13.24
C ILE A 151 -2.97 -1.80 12.93
N ILE A 152 -3.32 -3.08 12.94
CA ILE A 152 -2.41 -4.19 12.69
C ILE A 152 -2.73 -4.75 11.31
N LEU A 153 -1.73 -4.84 10.45
CA LEU A 153 -1.86 -5.22 9.05
C LEU A 153 -0.99 -6.43 8.74
N VAL A 154 -1.47 -7.29 7.83
CA VAL A 154 -0.74 -8.47 7.36
C VAL A 154 0.14 -8.05 6.17
N PRO A 155 1.47 -8.33 6.19
CA PRO A 155 2.37 -7.96 5.10
C PRO A 155 1.97 -8.50 3.72
N GLU A 156 1.49 -9.75 3.64
CA GLU A 156 1.01 -10.38 2.39
C GLU A 156 -0.14 -9.59 1.74
N LEU A 157 -0.94 -8.91 2.56
CA LEU A 157 -2.11 -8.17 2.12
C LEU A 157 -1.85 -6.67 1.98
N SER A 158 -0.59 -6.25 2.06
CA SER A 158 -0.16 -4.87 2.06
C SER A 158 0.89 -4.66 0.97
N ARG A 159 0.67 -3.72 0.04
CA ARG A 159 1.64 -3.35 -0.99
C ARG A 159 2.25 -2.00 -0.69
N ILE A 160 3.56 -1.88 -0.85
CA ILE A 160 4.23 -0.58 -0.69
C ILE A 160 3.79 0.33 -1.84
N THR A 161 3.41 1.56 -1.52
CA THR A 161 3.01 2.54 -2.52
C THR A 161 4.13 3.51 -2.85
N GLY A 162 4.06 4.08 -4.05
CA GLY A 162 5.07 5.01 -4.55
C GLY A 162 6.32 4.31 -5.09
N LEU A 163 7.21 5.12 -5.65
CA LEU A 163 8.55 4.70 -6.07
C LEU A 163 9.47 4.78 -4.86
N SER A 164 10.24 3.72 -4.60
CA SER A 164 11.37 3.78 -3.66
C SER A 164 12.43 4.76 -4.17
N ASP A 165 13.30 5.25 -3.30
CA ASP A 165 14.41 6.11 -3.72
C ASP A 165 15.37 5.36 -4.67
N GLU A 166 15.48 4.04 -4.52
CA GLU A 166 16.24 3.18 -5.43
C GLU A 166 15.61 3.17 -6.83
N ASN A 167 14.30 2.97 -6.91
CA ASN A 167 13.56 3.04 -8.18
C ASN A 167 13.71 4.42 -8.84
N ARG A 168 13.68 5.50 -8.06
CA ARG A 168 13.87 6.86 -8.58
C ARG A 168 15.28 7.10 -9.14
N ARG A 169 16.28 6.36 -8.65
CA ARG A 169 17.67 6.45 -9.11
C ARG A 169 17.96 5.52 -10.30
N ASP A 170 17.10 4.56 -10.58
CA ASP A 170 17.23 3.68 -11.74
C ASP A 170 16.84 4.42 -13.03
N PHE A 171 17.86 4.80 -13.80
CA PHE A 171 17.69 5.49 -15.07
C PHE A 171 16.95 4.67 -16.12
N ARG A 172 17.06 3.34 -16.11
CA ARG A 172 16.33 2.49 -17.07
C ARG A 172 14.85 2.52 -16.75
N LEU A 173 14.50 2.32 -15.48
CA LEU A 173 13.13 2.43 -15.01
C LEU A 173 12.51 3.78 -15.35
N MET A 174 13.20 4.88 -15.03
CA MET A 174 12.67 6.22 -15.27
C MET A 174 12.49 6.52 -16.76
N ARG A 175 13.37 5.99 -17.62
CA ARG A 175 13.23 6.10 -19.09
C ARG A 175 12.03 5.29 -19.59
N ASP A 176 11.84 4.07 -19.12
CA ASP A 176 10.74 3.20 -19.57
C ASP A 176 9.38 3.74 -19.07
N LEU A 177 9.35 4.28 -17.85
CA LEU A 177 8.21 5.04 -17.32
C LEU A 177 7.91 6.25 -18.21
N ALA A 178 8.93 7.05 -18.55
CA ALA A 178 8.76 8.23 -19.39
C ALA A 178 8.23 7.90 -20.79
N GLY A 179 8.51 6.71 -21.33
CA GLY A 179 7.94 6.24 -22.60
C GLY A 179 6.44 6.00 -22.55
N HIS A 180 5.90 5.66 -21.37
CA HIS A 180 4.46 5.39 -21.17
C HIS A 180 3.69 6.59 -20.60
N THR A 181 4.39 7.58 -20.02
CA THR A 181 3.77 8.77 -19.41
C THR A 181 3.92 10.04 -20.25
N ARG A 182 4.32 9.92 -21.52
CA ARG A 182 4.51 11.04 -22.45
C ARG A 182 3.26 11.40 -23.24
#